data_AF-A0A1F6MAL9-F1
#
_entry.id   AF-A0A1F6MAL9-F1
#
_cell.length_a   1.000
_cell.length_b   1.000
_cell.length_c   1.000
_cell.angle_alpha   90.00
_cell.angle_beta   90.00
_cell.angle_gamma   90.00
#
_symmetry.space_group_name_H-M   'P 1'
#
loop_
_entity.id
_entity.type
_entity.pdbx_description
1 polymer ?
#
loop_
_entity_poly.entity_id
_entity_poly.type
_entity_poly.pdbx_seq_one_letter_code
_entity_poly.pdbx_strand_id
1 'polypeptide(L)'
;MFKYLIFESISIIVGIVAIATILIRFYKYRNLADFFKLKTILISTILLIVAIFTWTLSNKTYAPDFAMPTFNRSHAPGGLPPSIPFTGMLDFFTNKNRFEKVKDIGADPNDVPTESQKPDADGIVRISLRAQEVISEIAPEIYFNYWTYNGQTPGPMLRVKEGDTVEVALTNDPTSLHDHNIDLHAVTGPGGGAKLTHVAPGETKIFKFKALNPGLYVYHCATPNVSTHNSHGQYGLILVEPKEKLEQVDKEFYIVQGELYTMGQIGKKGLIPFDAAALIDGKPNYVTFNGKIQSAPRMYANVGDKIRIYVGNGGVNLISSFHVIGEIFDTVYPNASIGGSLEHNTQTALVLPGGSTIVEFTVDVPGTYLLVDHALARMNKGAWAELVVRGNENHDIFSPIRNDHME
;
A
#
# COMPACT_ATOMS: atom_id res chain seq x y z
N MET A 1 0.89 9.68 -17.68
CA MET A 1 0.82 10.07 -16.27
C MET A 1 0.14 11.42 -16.01
N PHE A 2 0.74 12.59 -16.31
CA PHE A 2 0.17 13.89 -15.86
C PHE A 2 -0.91 14.50 -16.76
N LYS A 3 -1.16 13.95 -17.96
CA LYS A 3 -2.07 14.56 -18.94
C LYS A 3 -3.42 14.88 -18.31
N TYR A 4 -4.04 13.92 -17.64
CA TYR A 4 -5.36 14.07 -17.02
C TYR A 4 -5.38 15.12 -15.91
N LEU A 5 -4.40 15.11 -15.01
CA LEU A 5 -4.30 16.09 -13.93
C LEU A 5 -4.04 17.52 -14.47
N ILE A 6 -3.17 17.66 -15.47
CA ILE A 6 -2.92 18.95 -16.12
C ILE A 6 -4.20 19.47 -16.80
N PHE A 7 -4.94 18.61 -17.51
CA PHE A 7 -6.22 18.97 -18.09
C PHE A 7 -7.24 19.40 -17.03
N GLU A 8 -7.32 18.69 -15.91
CA GLU A 8 -8.18 19.02 -14.77
C GLU A 8 -7.82 20.40 -14.18
N SER A 9 -6.55 20.62 -13.84
CA SER A 9 -6.07 21.89 -13.27
C SER A 9 -6.28 23.07 -14.22
N ILE A 10 -5.97 22.91 -15.51
CA ILE A 10 -6.19 23.96 -16.52
C ILE A 10 -7.69 24.27 -16.64
N SER A 11 -8.55 23.26 -16.66
CA SER A 11 -9.99 23.45 -16.75
C SER A 11 -10.54 24.24 -15.56
N ILE A 12 -10.07 23.93 -14.34
CA ILE A 12 -10.45 24.66 -13.13
C ILE A 12 -9.99 26.13 -13.21
N ILE A 13 -8.73 26.39 -13.55
CA ILE A 13 -8.17 27.75 -13.63
C ILE A 13 -8.91 28.57 -14.69
N VAL A 14 -9.10 28.02 -15.88
CA VAL A 14 -9.84 28.68 -16.97
C VAL A 14 -11.28 28.97 -16.57
N GLY A 15 -11.94 28.01 -15.91
CA GLY A 15 -13.29 28.18 -15.36
C GLY A 15 -13.38 29.31 -14.33
N ILE A 16 -12.46 29.36 -13.36
CA ILE A 16 -12.42 30.42 -12.33
C ILE A 16 -12.19 31.79 -12.97
N VAL A 17 -11.25 31.92 -13.89
CA VAL A 17 -10.95 33.19 -14.58
C VAL A 17 -12.14 33.65 -15.42
N ALA A 18 -12.81 32.73 -16.12
CA ALA A 18 -14.02 33.02 -16.89
C ALA A 18 -15.16 33.52 -15.99
N ILE A 19 -15.42 32.83 -14.87
CA ILE A 19 -16.45 33.22 -13.88
C ILE A 19 -16.12 34.60 -13.28
N ALA A 20 -14.88 34.81 -12.82
CA ALA A 20 -14.45 36.09 -12.27
C ALA A 20 -14.63 37.23 -13.27
N THR A 21 -14.29 37.00 -14.54
CA THR A 21 -14.46 38.00 -15.61
C THR A 21 -15.94 38.33 -15.85
N ILE A 22 -16.81 37.31 -15.87
CA ILE A 22 -18.26 37.48 -16.00
C ILE A 22 -18.81 38.30 -14.81
N LEU A 23 -18.44 37.95 -13.58
CA LEU A 23 -18.89 38.64 -12.36
C LEU A 23 -18.42 40.10 -12.30
N ILE A 24 -17.16 40.38 -12.61
CA ILE A 24 -16.60 41.75 -12.63
C ILE A 24 -17.34 42.61 -13.66
N ARG A 25 -17.62 42.06 -14.84
CA ARG A 25 -18.33 42.77 -15.90
C ARG A 25 -19.80 42.96 -15.56
N PHE A 26 -20.43 41.98 -14.91
CA PHE A 26 -21.81 42.08 -14.46
C PHE A 26 -21.97 43.19 -13.41
N TYR A 27 -21.05 43.28 -12.46
CA TYR A 27 -21.03 44.35 -11.47
C TYR A 27 -20.83 45.74 -12.09
N LYS A 28 -20.04 45.85 -13.16
CA LYS A 28 -19.73 47.12 -13.83
C LYS A 28 -20.84 47.61 -14.77
N TYR A 29 -21.64 46.71 -15.35
CA TYR A 29 -22.67 47.05 -16.32
C TYR A 29 -24.06 46.89 -15.70
N ARG A 30 -24.76 48.02 -15.48
CA ARG A 30 -26.13 48.03 -14.91
C ARG A 30 -27.23 47.62 -15.91
N ASN A 31 -26.94 47.64 -17.22
CA ASN A 31 -27.88 47.22 -18.27
C ASN A 31 -27.51 45.83 -18.80
N LEU A 32 -28.43 44.87 -18.65
CA LEU A 32 -28.25 43.48 -19.14
C LEU A 32 -28.06 43.40 -20.65
N ALA A 33 -28.73 44.26 -21.44
CA ALA A 33 -28.67 44.17 -22.90
C ALA A 33 -27.29 44.54 -23.45
N ASP A 34 -26.60 45.48 -22.81
CA ASP A 34 -25.26 45.90 -23.21
C ASP A 34 -24.18 44.97 -22.65
N PHE A 35 -24.45 44.34 -21.50
CA PHE A 35 -23.60 43.31 -20.91
C PHE A 35 -23.40 42.12 -21.85
N PHE A 36 -24.47 41.56 -22.42
CA PHE A 36 -24.38 40.41 -23.33
C PHE A 36 -23.75 40.73 -24.69
N LYS A 37 -23.65 42.02 -25.07
CA LYS A 37 -22.98 42.44 -26.32
C LYS A 37 -21.45 42.53 -26.19
N LEU A 38 -20.92 42.42 -24.98
CA LEU A 38 -19.48 42.49 -24.76
C LEU A 38 -18.77 41.25 -25.31
N LYS A 39 -17.82 41.44 -26.23
CA LYS A 39 -16.95 40.35 -26.72
C LYS A 39 -16.26 39.60 -25.58
N THR A 40 -15.92 40.29 -24.48
CA THR A 40 -15.31 39.67 -23.30
C THR A 40 -16.25 38.69 -22.60
N ILE A 41 -17.56 38.94 -22.61
CA ILE A 41 -18.56 38.02 -22.06
C ILE A 41 -18.69 36.80 -22.96
N LEU A 42 -18.82 36.99 -24.28
CA LEU A 42 -18.87 35.88 -25.22
C LEU A 42 -17.65 34.96 -25.11
N ILE A 43 -16.43 35.53 -25.07
CA ILE A 43 -15.19 34.77 -24.90
C ILE A 43 -15.17 34.04 -23.56
N SER A 44 -15.55 34.71 -22.46
CA SER A 44 -15.57 34.09 -21.12
C SER A 44 -16.61 32.97 -21.04
N THR A 45 -17.78 33.13 -21.67
CA THR A 45 -18.81 32.08 -21.73
C THR A 45 -18.34 30.88 -22.55
N ILE A 46 -17.69 31.10 -23.70
CA ILE A 46 -17.10 30.00 -24.49
C ILE A 46 -16.01 29.30 -23.69
N LEU A 47 -15.10 30.04 -23.06
CA LEU A 47 -14.05 29.47 -22.20
C LEU A 47 -14.64 28.71 -21.01
N LEU A 48 -15.74 29.18 -20.43
CA LEU A 48 -16.45 28.48 -19.37
C LEU A 48 -17.09 27.18 -19.88
N ILE A 49 -17.72 27.19 -21.06
CA ILE A 49 -18.30 25.99 -21.67
C ILE A 49 -17.20 24.97 -21.99
N VAL A 50 -16.08 25.42 -22.58
CA VAL A 50 -14.92 24.58 -22.86
C VAL A 50 -14.35 24.04 -21.56
N ALA A 51 -14.16 24.89 -20.54
CA ALA A 51 -13.66 24.48 -19.23
C ALA A 51 -14.60 23.47 -18.56
N ILE A 52 -15.92 23.65 -18.62
CA ILE A 52 -16.90 22.68 -18.09
C ILE A 52 -16.84 21.39 -18.90
N PHE A 53 -16.70 21.43 -20.22
CA PHE A 53 -16.62 20.25 -21.06
C PHE A 53 -15.31 19.46 -20.84
N THR A 54 -14.16 20.15 -20.80
CA THR A 54 -12.86 19.53 -20.53
C THR A 54 -12.76 19.07 -19.07
N TRP A 55 -13.33 19.84 -18.14
CA TRP A 55 -13.48 19.43 -16.76
C TRP A 55 -14.34 18.18 -16.69
N THR A 56 -15.58 18.16 -17.18
CA THR A 56 -16.44 16.95 -17.17
C THR A 56 -15.80 15.74 -17.85
N LEU A 57 -15.08 15.91 -18.97
CA LEU A 57 -14.29 14.83 -19.57
C LEU A 57 -13.17 14.32 -18.64
N SER A 58 -12.49 15.22 -17.93
CA SER A 58 -11.49 14.87 -16.92
C SER A 58 -12.06 14.43 -15.57
N ASN A 59 -13.32 14.78 -15.28
CA ASN A 59 -13.99 14.77 -13.97
C ASN A 59 -15.15 13.76 -13.92
N LYS A 60 -15.28 12.86 -14.89
CA LYS A 60 -16.39 11.88 -14.98
C LYS A 60 -16.40 10.78 -13.89
N THR A 61 -15.81 11.03 -12.73
CA THR A 61 -15.60 10.06 -11.63
C THR A 61 -15.50 10.74 -10.26
N TYR A 62 -16.47 11.57 -9.87
CA TYR A 62 -16.61 12.09 -8.50
C TYR A 62 -17.93 11.66 -7.86
N ALA A 63 -17.91 11.36 -6.56
CA ALA A 63 -19.11 11.35 -5.73
C ALA A 63 -19.49 12.80 -5.34
N PRO A 64 -20.78 13.08 -5.02
CA PRO A 64 -21.27 14.44 -4.73
C PRO A 64 -20.62 15.13 -3.51
N ASP A 65 -19.99 14.37 -2.62
CA ASP A 65 -19.48 14.86 -1.34
C ASP A 65 -17.96 15.09 -1.39
N PHE A 66 -17.53 16.02 -2.24
CA PHE A 66 -16.15 16.51 -2.24
C PHE A 66 -15.98 17.62 -1.19
N ALA A 67 -15.88 17.22 0.07
CA ALA A 67 -15.40 18.09 1.13
C ALA A 67 -13.99 17.61 1.52
N MET A 68 -12.96 18.23 0.96
CA MET A 68 -11.71 18.38 1.70
C MET A 68 -11.96 19.50 2.70
N PRO A 69 -12.18 19.23 4.01
CA PRO A 69 -12.03 20.29 4.97
C PRO A 69 -10.56 20.72 4.93
N THR A 70 -10.31 21.94 4.44
CA THR A 70 -9.01 22.65 4.51
C THR A 70 -8.44 22.75 5.93
N PHE A 71 -9.18 22.29 6.93
CA PHE A 71 -8.87 22.34 8.36
C PHE A 71 -9.19 20.99 9.04
N ASN A 72 -8.70 19.87 8.51
CA ASN A 72 -8.73 18.62 9.27
C ASN A 72 -7.75 18.71 10.45
N ARG A 73 -8.29 18.79 11.67
CA ARG A 73 -7.48 18.72 12.89
C ARG A 73 -7.14 17.26 13.15
N SER A 74 -5.85 16.96 13.22
CA SER A 74 -5.38 15.64 13.65
C SER A 74 -5.25 15.61 15.17
N HIS A 75 -5.67 14.49 15.76
CA HIS A 75 -5.33 14.15 17.15
C HIS A 75 -4.18 13.14 17.24
N ALA A 76 -3.55 12.80 16.12
CA ALA A 76 -2.38 11.93 16.11
C ALA A 76 -1.20 12.59 16.85
N PRO A 77 -0.31 11.80 17.47
CA PRO A 77 0.93 12.32 18.05
C PRO A 77 1.70 13.20 17.06
N GLY A 78 2.21 14.33 17.54
CA GLY A 78 2.85 15.36 16.71
C GLY A 78 1.89 16.42 16.15
N GLY A 79 0.58 16.23 16.23
CA GLY A 79 -0.43 17.25 15.90
C GLY A 79 -0.50 17.66 14.42
N LEU A 80 0.20 16.94 13.54
CA LEU A 80 0.23 17.23 12.11
C LEU A 80 -1.04 16.73 11.43
N PRO A 81 -1.70 17.56 10.59
CA PRO A 81 -2.89 17.14 9.86
C PRO A 81 -2.57 15.95 8.95
N PRO A 82 -3.53 15.03 8.71
CA PRO A 82 -3.32 13.93 7.75
C PRO A 82 -3.22 14.42 6.30
N SER A 83 -3.68 15.64 6.03
CA SER A 83 -3.58 16.29 4.72
C SER A 83 -2.19 16.86 4.48
N ILE A 84 -1.64 16.62 3.29
CA ILE A 84 -0.46 17.34 2.80
C ILE A 84 -0.84 18.82 2.64
N PRO A 85 -0.13 19.77 3.30
CA PRO A 85 -0.38 21.20 3.13
C PRO A 85 -0.28 21.62 1.67
N PHE A 86 -0.99 22.67 1.25
CA PHE A 86 -0.94 23.17 -0.12
C PHE A 86 0.50 23.47 -0.60
N THR A 87 1.37 23.96 0.30
CA THR A 87 2.80 24.16 0.01
C THR A 87 3.50 22.84 -0.32
N GLY A 88 3.27 21.77 0.45
CA GLY A 88 3.82 20.45 0.17
C GLY A 88 3.34 19.86 -1.16
N MET A 89 2.11 20.19 -1.58
CA MET A 89 1.62 19.83 -2.91
C MET A 89 2.38 20.56 -4.03
N LEU A 90 2.66 21.86 -3.86
CA LEU A 90 3.50 22.61 -4.80
C LEU A 90 4.92 22.04 -4.85
N ASP A 91 5.52 21.73 -3.69
CA ASP A 91 6.85 21.14 -3.59
C ASP A 91 6.92 19.76 -4.26
N PHE A 92 5.87 18.96 -4.13
CA PHE A 92 5.74 17.71 -4.88
C PHE A 92 5.77 17.95 -6.39
N PHE A 93 4.97 18.90 -6.90
CA PHE A 93 4.91 19.16 -8.34
C PHE A 93 6.16 19.81 -8.92
N THR A 94 6.89 20.62 -8.14
CA THR A 94 8.17 21.19 -8.56
C THR A 94 9.28 20.14 -8.58
N ASN A 95 9.25 19.18 -7.65
CA ASN A 95 10.27 18.13 -7.53
C ASN A 95 9.92 16.81 -8.22
N LYS A 96 8.74 16.69 -8.83
CA LYS A 96 8.21 15.41 -9.37
C LYS A 96 9.14 14.65 -10.32
N ASN A 97 10.02 15.37 -11.03
CA ASN A 97 10.95 14.76 -11.98
C ASN A 97 12.19 14.15 -11.31
N ARG A 98 12.37 14.38 -10.00
CA ARG A 98 13.44 13.82 -9.18
C ARG A 98 13.08 12.45 -8.62
N PHE A 99 11.78 12.17 -8.43
CA PHE A 99 11.35 10.86 -7.96
C PHE A 99 11.69 9.78 -8.98
N GLU A 100 12.24 8.69 -8.46
CA GLU A 100 12.43 7.48 -9.23
C GLU A 100 11.08 6.92 -9.66
N LYS A 101 11.02 6.42 -10.89
CA LYS A 101 9.86 5.72 -11.41
C LYS A 101 10.13 4.23 -11.37
N VAL A 102 9.53 3.57 -10.39
CA VAL A 102 9.65 2.13 -10.24
C VAL A 102 8.61 1.47 -11.12
N LYS A 103 9.04 0.55 -11.98
CA LYS A 103 8.15 -0.15 -12.92
C LYS A 103 7.20 -1.11 -12.18
N ASP A 104 7.71 -1.77 -11.15
CA ASP A 104 6.94 -2.70 -10.33
C ASP A 104 7.16 -2.36 -8.86
N ILE A 105 6.15 -1.76 -8.23
CA ILE A 105 6.21 -1.43 -6.81
C ILE A 105 6.08 -2.65 -5.90
N GLY A 106 5.45 -3.73 -6.39
CA GLY A 106 5.06 -4.83 -5.52
C GLY A 106 6.22 -5.76 -5.25
N ALA A 107 6.60 -5.90 -3.97
CA ALA A 107 7.62 -6.87 -3.56
C ALA A 107 7.30 -8.26 -4.12
N ASP A 108 8.34 -8.98 -4.56
CA ASP A 108 8.17 -10.34 -5.04
C ASP A 108 7.72 -11.24 -3.87
N PRO A 109 6.57 -11.92 -3.97
CA PRO A 109 6.15 -12.83 -2.92
C PRO A 109 7.14 -13.99 -2.70
N ASN A 110 8.04 -14.29 -3.65
CA ASN A 110 9.07 -15.32 -3.49
C ASN A 110 10.34 -14.80 -2.78
N ASP A 111 10.48 -13.49 -2.54
CA ASP A 111 11.66 -12.90 -1.89
C ASP A 111 11.60 -13.07 -0.35
N VAL A 112 11.39 -14.31 0.09
CA VAL A 112 11.57 -14.74 1.48
C VAL A 112 13.04 -15.14 1.66
N PRO A 113 13.80 -14.53 2.60
CA PRO A 113 15.16 -14.98 2.88
C PRO A 113 15.15 -16.45 3.32
N THR A 114 15.94 -17.30 2.65
CA THR A 114 15.97 -18.74 2.93
C THR A 114 16.58 -19.09 4.28
N GLU A 115 17.50 -18.26 4.76
CA GLU A 115 18.12 -18.37 6.09
C GLU A 115 18.07 -17.02 6.80
N SER A 116 18.07 -17.04 8.13
CA SER A 116 18.37 -15.86 8.94
C SER A 116 19.70 -15.24 8.54
N GLN A 117 19.72 -13.91 8.50
CA GLN A 117 20.93 -13.16 8.24
C GLN A 117 21.98 -13.44 9.33
N LYS A 118 23.20 -13.78 8.91
CA LYS A 118 24.26 -14.20 9.84
C LYS A 118 24.91 -12.97 10.50
N PRO A 119 25.26 -13.08 11.79
CA PRO A 119 26.12 -12.09 12.43
C PRO A 119 27.49 -12.03 11.73
N ASP A 120 28.10 -10.86 11.72
CA ASP A 120 29.46 -10.70 11.20
C ASP A 120 30.53 -11.06 12.25
N ALA A 121 31.78 -10.64 12.00
CA ALA A 121 32.91 -10.91 12.90
C ALA A 121 32.74 -10.30 14.31
N ASP A 122 31.94 -9.25 14.47
CA ASP A 122 31.64 -8.63 15.77
C ASP A 122 30.47 -9.33 16.49
N GLY A 123 29.88 -10.36 15.88
CA GLY A 123 28.67 -11.01 16.38
C GLY A 123 27.42 -10.15 16.21
N ILE A 124 27.40 -9.23 15.23
CA ILE A 124 26.27 -8.32 14.97
C ILE A 124 25.66 -8.61 13.61
N VAL A 125 24.33 -8.75 13.56
CA VAL A 125 23.55 -8.80 12.32
C VAL A 125 23.32 -7.38 11.82
N ARG A 126 23.87 -7.01 10.66
CA ARG A 126 23.75 -5.65 10.11
C ARG A 126 22.76 -5.56 8.96
N ILE A 127 21.67 -4.84 9.18
CA ILE A 127 20.62 -4.60 8.20
C ILE A 127 20.73 -3.16 7.72
N SER A 128 20.63 -2.94 6.41
CA SER A 128 20.59 -1.61 5.80
C SER A 128 19.30 -1.44 5.00
N LEU A 129 18.55 -0.40 5.32
CA LEU A 129 17.32 -0.02 4.64
C LEU A 129 17.45 1.40 4.08
N ARG A 130 16.84 1.64 2.93
CA ARG A 130 16.74 2.95 2.29
C ARG A 130 15.29 3.38 2.24
N ALA A 131 14.91 4.40 3.02
CA ALA A 131 13.64 5.07 2.82
C ALA A 131 13.68 5.86 1.52
N GLN A 132 12.67 5.69 0.66
CA GLN A 132 12.62 6.37 -0.63
C GLN A 132 11.18 6.65 -1.06
N GLU A 133 10.97 7.85 -1.58
CA GLU A 133 9.72 8.23 -2.25
C GLU A 133 9.83 7.97 -3.75
N VAL A 134 8.89 7.20 -4.29
CA VAL A 134 8.89 6.78 -5.69
C VAL A 134 7.51 7.00 -6.32
N ILE A 135 7.45 6.98 -7.65
CA ILE A 135 6.18 6.95 -8.37
C ILE A 135 6.05 5.60 -9.06
N SER A 136 4.94 4.92 -8.85
CA SER A 136 4.65 3.64 -9.51
C SER A 136 3.16 3.45 -9.74
N GLU A 137 2.82 2.39 -10.48
CA GLU A 137 1.44 2.05 -10.80
C GLU A 137 0.79 1.21 -9.69
N ILE A 138 -0.41 1.62 -9.26
CA ILE A 138 -1.33 0.76 -8.50
C ILE A 138 -1.93 -0.29 -9.44
N ALA A 139 -2.30 0.14 -10.65
CA ALA A 139 -2.93 -0.63 -11.70
C ALA A 139 -2.61 0.06 -13.05
N PRO A 140 -2.86 -0.57 -14.21
CA PRO A 140 -2.49 0.00 -15.52
C PRO A 140 -2.95 1.46 -15.69
N GLU A 141 -2.00 2.35 -15.95
CA GLU A 141 -2.19 3.81 -16.09
C GLU A 141 -2.63 4.58 -14.83
N ILE A 142 -2.70 3.93 -13.66
CA ILE A 142 -3.08 4.53 -12.38
C ILE A 142 -1.85 4.62 -11.50
N TYR A 143 -1.32 5.82 -11.29
CA TYR A 143 -0.06 6.06 -10.58
C TYR A 143 -0.31 6.66 -9.20
N PHE A 144 0.56 6.29 -8.26
CA PHE A 144 0.58 6.81 -6.91
C PHE A 144 2.01 7.14 -6.49
N ASN A 145 2.14 8.09 -5.56
CA ASN A 145 3.41 8.38 -4.93
C ASN A 145 3.56 7.44 -3.74
N TYR A 146 4.44 6.46 -3.83
CA TYR A 146 4.70 5.52 -2.76
C TYR A 146 5.87 5.98 -1.91
N TRP A 147 5.77 5.78 -0.61
CA TRP A 147 6.87 5.94 0.33
C TRP A 147 7.27 4.54 0.77
N THR A 148 8.52 4.19 0.59
CA THR A 148 8.96 2.80 0.58
C THR A 148 10.19 2.59 1.43
N TYR A 149 10.44 1.35 1.79
CA TYR A 149 11.80 0.90 2.10
C TYR A 149 12.31 0.10 0.89
N ASN A 150 13.47 0.50 0.38
CA ASN A 150 14.17 -0.09 -0.76
C ASN A 150 13.36 -0.08 -2.07
N GLY A 151 12.52 0.94 -2.29
CA GLY A 151 11.86 1.17 -3.58
C GLY A 151 10.66 0.26 -3.86
N GLN A 152 10.20 -0.54 -2.89
CA GLN A 152 9.08 -1.47 -3.04
C GLN A 152 8.11 -1.41 -1.85
N THR A 153 6.89 -1.92 -2.07
CA THR A 153 5.90 -2.13 -1.00
C THR A 153 5.30 -3.56 -1.07
N PRO A 154 5.31 -4.31 0.05
CA PRO A 154 5.98 -3.98 1.30
C PRO A 154 7.51 -3.84 1.12
N GLY A 155 8.19 -3.27 2.10
CA GLY A 155 9.65 -3.29 2.18
C GLY A 155 10.20 -4.72 2.25
N PRO A 156 11.52 -4.91 2.10
CA PRO A 156 12.16 -6.22 2.13
C PRO A 156 11.76 -7.05 3.36
N MET A 157 11.49 -8.34 3.16
CA MET A 157 11.32 -9.23 4.29
C MET A 157 12.67 -9.41 5.00
N LEU A 158 12.69 -9.12 6.30
CA LEU A 158 13.87 -9.30 7.13
C LEU A 158 13.78 -10.64 7.86
N ARG A 159 14.90 -11.34 8.05
CA ARG A 159 14.94 -12.62 8.76
C ARG A 159 16.17 -12.65 9.65
N VAL A 160 15.94 -12.73 10.96
CA VAL A 160 16.98 -12.78 12.00
C VAL A 160 16.64 -13.89 13.00
N LYS A 161 17.58 -14.27 13.86
CA LYS A 161 17.36 -15.30 14.87
C LYS A 161 17.10 -14.70 16.25
N GLU A 162 16.27 -15.39 17.04
CA GLU A 162 16.07 -15.10 18.45
C GLU A 162 17.42 -15.10 19.19
N GLY A 163 17.71 -13.98 19.86
CA GLY A 163 18.96 -13.72 20.58
C GLY A 163 19.98 -12.90 19.80
N ASP A 164 19.79 -12.70 18.49
CA ASP A 164 20.70 -11.88 17.68
C ASP A 164 20.76 -10.44 18.18
N THR A 165 21.95 -9.87 18.13
CA THR A 165 22.15 -8.43 18.26
C THR A 165 22.12 -7.84 16.86
N VAL A 166 21.15 -6.98 16.59
CA VAL A 166 20.86 -6.45 15.26
C VAL A 166 21.14 -4.95 15.24
N GLU A 167 21.94 -4.50 14.28
CA GLU A 167 22.11 -3.09 13.94
C GLU A 167 21.33 -2.78 12.66
N VAL A 168 20.44 -1.80 12.73
CA VAL A 168 19.65 -1.34 11.59
C VAL A 168 20.12 0.06 11.22
N ALA A 169 20.70 0.18 10.03
CA ALA A 169 20.98 1.45 9.39
C ALA A 169 19.80 1.84 8.50
N LEU A 170 19.25 3.04 8.72
CA LEU A 170 18.25 3.64 7.85
C LEU A 170 18.84 4.87 7.17
N THR A 171 18.86 4.85 5.84
CA THR A 171 19.22 6.01 5.00
C THR A 171 17.97 6.57 4.37
N ASN A 172 17.74 7.87 4.46
CA ASN A 172 16.70 8.52 3.66
C ASN A 172 17.28 9.00 2.34
N ASP A 173 16.63 8.67 1.24
CA ASP A 173 17.09 9.08 -0.07
C ASP A 173 17.12 10.63 -0.20
N PRO A 174 18.18 11.23 -0.80
CA PRO A 174 18.22 12.68 -1.01
C PRO A 174 17.10 13.25 -1.88
N THR A 175 16.41 12.41 -2.67
CA THR A 175 15.28 12.85 -3.50
C THR A 175 13.93 12.84 -2.76
N SER A 176 13.86 12.26 -1.56
CA SER A 176 12.66 12.30 -0.72
C SER A 176 12.30 13.73 -0.32
N LEU A 177 11.01 13.98 -0.14
CA LEU A 177 10.52 15.27 0.36
C LEU A 177 10.21 15.25 1.86
N HIS A 178 10.06 14.06 2.44
CA HIS A 178 9.68 13.86 3.83
C HIS A 178 10.81 13.20 4.63
N ASP A 179 10.83 13.51 5.91
CA ASP A 179 11.63 12.79 6.89
C ASP A 179 11.03 11.41 7.11
N HIS A 180 11.88 10.41 7.27
CA HIS A 180 11.45 9.03 7.47
C HIS A 180 12.10 8.47 8.74
N ASN A 181 11.50 7.45 9.32
CA ASN A 181 12.11 6.67 10.39
C ASN A 181 11.62 5.21 10.30
N ILE A 182 11.92 4.38 11.29
CA ILE A 182 11.39 3.02 11.35
C ILE A 182 11.02 2.63 12.79
N ASP A 183 9.79 2.17 12.97
CA ASP A 183 9.31 1.42 14.12
C ASP A 183 9.29 -0.06 13.74
N LEU A 184 10.11 -0.87 14.42
CA LEU A 184 10.11 -2.33 14.27
C LEU A 184 9.44 -2.95 15.51
N HIS A 185 8.34 -3.68 15.32
CA HIS A 185 7.62 -4.29 16.44
C HIS A 185 8.39 -5.43 17.11
N ALA A 186 9.45 -5.95 16.46
CA ALA A 186 10.40 -6.89 17.05
C ALA A 186 11.32 -6.24 18.12
N VAL A 187 11.31 -4.91 18.27
CA VAL A 187 12.18 -4.16 19.17
C VAL A 187 11.49 -3.94 20.52
N THR A 188 12.07 -4.50 21.58
CA THR A 188 11.72 -4.13 22.97
C THR A 188 12.46 -2.86 23.37
N GLY A 189 11.92 -1.71 22.98
CA GLY A 189 12.50 -0.40 23.30
C GLY A 189 11.56 0.76 22.93
N PRO A 190 11.78 1.97 23.45
CA PRO A 190 10.89 3.10 23.20
C PRO A 190 10.71 3.41 21.70
N GLY A 191 9.45 3.38 21.25
CA GLY A 191 9.07 3.68 19.87
C GLY A 191 9.66 2.73 18.82
N GLY A 192 10.08 1.52 19.21
CA GLY A 192 10.59 0.49 18.28
C GLY A 192 11.80 0.89 17.43
N GLY A 193 12.56 1.91 17.87
CA GLY A 193 13.69 2.48 17.13
C GLY A 193 13.39 3.78 16.38
N ALA A 194 12.13 4.20 16.28
CA ALA A 194 11.70 5.33 15.44
C ALA A 194 12.37 6.66 15.80
N LYS A 195 12.52 6.96 17.10
CA LYS A 195 13.19 8.18 17.55
C LYS A 195 14.70 8.17 17.22
N LEU A 196 15.33 7.00 17.23
CA LEU A 196 16.75 6.84 16.96
C LEU A 196 17.06 6.84 15.45
N THR A 197 16.05 6.58 14.63
CA THR A 197 16.17 6.47 13.16
C THR A 197 15.46 7.58 12.41
N HIS A 198 15.10 8.69 13.06
CA HIS A 198 14.52 9.85 12.37
C HIS A 198 15.54 10.51 11.45
N VAL A 199 15.40 10.32 10.14
CA VAL A 199 16.35 10.73 9.11
C VAL A 199 15.73 11.71 8.12
N ALA A 200 16.33 12.89 8.02
CA ALA A 200 16.03 13.84 6.94
C ALA A 200 16.58 13.34 5.59
N PRO A 201 16.08 13.82 4.44
CA PRO A 201 16.61 13.43 3.12
C PRO A 201 18.14 13.55 3.03
N GLY A 202 18.81 12.44 2.67
CA GLY A 202 20.27 12.32 2.61
C GLY A 202 20.95 11.96 3.94
N GLU A 203 20.24 11.90 5.05
CA GLU A 203 20.77 11.49 6.35
C GLU A 203 20.75 9.95 6.49
N THR A 204 21.68 9.44 7.29
CA THR A 204 21.69 8.04 7.74
C THR A 204 21.80 7.99 9.25
N LYS A 205 20.97 7.17 9.89
CA LYS A 205 21.06 6.85 11.31
C LYS A 205 21.06 5.36 11.53
N ILE A 206 21.69 4.95 12.61
CA ILE A 206 21.86 3.54 12.97
C ILE A 206 21.39 3.38 14.41
N PHE A 207 20.66 2.31 14.69
CA PHE A 207 20.39 1.90 16.04
C PHE A 207 20.58 0.39 16.19
N LYS A 208 20.73 -0.05 17.43
CA LYS A 208 20.97 -1.45 17.79
C LYS A 208 19.88 -1.94 18.73
N PHE A 209 19.45 -3.18 18.53
CA PHE A 209 18.55 -3.88 19.44
C PHE A 209 18.94 -5.36 19.55
N LYS A 210 18.36 -6.05 20.53
CA LYS A 210 18.46 -7.50 20.64
C LYS A 210 17.09 -8.10 20.27
N ALA A 211 17.06 -9.07 19.36
CA ALA A 211 15.83 -9.75 18.97
C ALA A 211 15.43 -10.75 20.08
N LEU A 212 14.58 -10.33 21.01
CA LEU A 212 14.31 -11.10 22.23
C LEU A 212 13.21 -12.16 22.06
N ASN A 213 12.24 -11.92 21.19
CA ASN A 213 11.03 -12.72 21.10
C ASN A 213 10.89 -13.27 19.67
N PRO A 214 10.70 -14.59 19.49
CA PRO A 214 10.42 -15.15 18.18
C PRO A 214 8.99 -14.80 17.72
N GLY A 215 8.83 -14.59 16.42
CA GLY A 215 7.57 -14.15 15.84
C GLY A 215 7.75 -13.51 14.47
N LEU A 216 6.65 -13.21 13.80
CA LEU A 216 6.62 -12.40 12.58
C LEU A 216 6.08 -11.02 12.93
N TYR A 217 6.91 -9.99 12.82
CA TYR A 217 6.57 -8.65 13.28
C TYR A 217 6.48 -7.68 12.13
N VAL A 218 5.55 -6.74 12.18
CA VAL A 218 5.50 -5.61 11.26
C VAL A 218 6.64 -4.64 11.60
N TYR A 219 7.22 -4.03 10.59
CA TYR A 219 7.91 -2.76 10.72
C TYR A 219 7.27 -1.73 9.80
N HIS A 220 7.26 -0.46 10.20
CA HIS A 220 6.70 0.62 9.41
C HIS A 220 7.30 1.97 9.79
N CYS A 221 7.02 3.00 9.01
CA CYS A 221 7.43 4.35 9.37
C CYS A 221 6.54 4.88 10.50
N ALA A 222 7.14 5.62 11.42
CA ALA A 222 6.50 6.27 12.57
C ALA A 222 6.86 7.76 12.65
N THR A 223 7.23 8.39 11.52
CA THR A 223 7.31 9.85 11.42
C THR A 223 5.89 10.41 11.52
N PRO A 224 5.63 11.45 12.34
CA PRO A 224 4.34 12.14 12.34
C PRO A 224 4.04 12.75 10.95
N ASN A 225 2.89 12.54 10.32
CA ASN A 225 1.72 11.74 10.69
C ASN A 225 1.87 10.26 10.28
N VAL A 226 1.96 9.36 11.27
CA VAL A 226 2.27 7.93 11.08
C VAL A 226 1.33 7.24 10.09
N SER A 227 0.03 7.47 10.22
CA SER A 227 -0.99 6.82 9.38
C SER A 227 -0.86 7.21 7.89
N THR A 228 -0.42 8.44 7.62
CA THR A 228 -0.14 8.90 6.26
C THR A 228 1.06 8.14 5.70
N HIS A 229 2.18 8.07 6.43
CA HIS A 229 3.37 7.35 5.94
C HIS A 229 3.07 5.89 5.61
N ASN A 230 2.35 5.19 6.48
CA ASN A 230 1.98 3.80 6.26
C ASN A 230 1.05 3.64 5.06
N SER A 231 0.06 4.53 4.88
CA SER A 231 -0.87 4.49 3.73
C SER A 231 -0.20 4.80 2.39
N HIS A 232 1.02 5.33 2.40
CA HIS A 232 1.87 5.48 1.22
C HIS A 232 2.68 4.22 0.88
N GLY A 233 2.54 3.13 1.65
CA GLY A 233 3.19 1.84 1.39
C GLY A 233 4.40 1.52 2.26
N GLN A 234 4.69 2.33 3.28
CA GLN A 234 5.95 2.27 4.03
C GLN A 234 5.91 1.30 5.22
N TYR A 235 5.78 0.02 4.91
CA TYR A 235 5.71 -1.09 5.87
C TYR A 235 6.35 -2.37 5.32
N GLY A 236 6.71 -3.31 6.18
CA GLY A 236 7.17 -4.66 5.81
C GLY A 236 7.19 -5.60 7.01
N LEU A 237 7.76 -6.79 6.85
CA LEU A 237 7.84 -7.79 7.92
C LEU A 237 9.28 -8.17 8.29
N ILE A 238 9.49 -8.41 9.58
CA ILE A 238 10.69 -9.06 10.12
C ILE A 238 10.30 -10.36 10.81
N LEU A 239 10.85 -11.48 10.34
CA LEU A 239 10.78 -12.77 11.01
C LEU A 239 11.93 -12.86 12.01
N VAL A 240 11.60 -13.02 13.29
CA VAL A 240 12.53 -13.46 14.32
C VAL A 240 12.35 -14.96 14.47
N GLU A 241 13.23 -15.73 13.86
CA GLU A 241 13.19 -17.19 13.92
C GLU A 241 13.48 -17.67 15.34
N PRO A 242 12.71 -18.64 15.87
CA PRO A 242 13.02 -19.26 17.15
C PRO A 242 14.39 -19.94 17.16
N LYS A 243 14.93 -20.20 18.35
CA LYS A 243 16.16 -20.98 18.49
C LYS A 243 16.03 -22.37 17.89
N GLU A 244 14.87 -23.00 18.13
CA GLU A 244 14.45 -24.24 17.50
C GLU A 244 14.04 -23.95 16.05
N LYS A 245 14.36 -24.83 15.11
CA LYS A 245 14.00 -24.59 13.71
C LYS A 245 12.48 -24.73 13.54
N LEU A 246 11.89 -23.80 12.78
CA LEU A 246 10.54 -24.00 12.25
C LEU A 246 10.51 -25.27 11.38
N GLU A 247 9.34 -25.89 11.28
CA GLU A 247 9.14 -27.03 10.39
C GLU A 247 9.54 -26.64 8.96
N GLN A 248 10.20 -27.56 8.27
CA GLN A 248 10.58 -27.34 6.88
C GLN A 248 9.35 -27.43 5.99
N VAL A 249 9.29 -26.53 5.02
CA VAL A 249 8.25 -26.47 3.99
C VAL A 249 8.92 -26.38 2.62
N ASP A 250 8.18 -26.70 1.56
CA ASP A 250 8.70 -26.70 0.19
C ASP A 250 8.68 -25.31 -0.44
N LYS A 251 7.70 -24.48 -0.05
CA LYS A 251 7.54 -23.10 -0.53
C LYS A 251 7.26 -22.13 0.60
N GLU A 252 7.90 -20.98 0.54
CA GLU A 252 7.63 -19.85 1.42
C GLU A 252 7.20 -18.64 0.57
N PHE A 253 6.15 -17.94 0.98
CA PHE A 253 5.69 -16.72 0.33
C PHE A 253 5.53 -15.54 1.29
N TYR A 254 5.81 -14.33 0.82
CA TYR A 254 5.73 -13.07 1.54
C TYR A 254 4.59 -12.19 1.01
N ILE A 255 3.53 -12.04 1.80
CA ILE A 255 2.32 -11.31 1.40
C ILE A 255 1.97 -10.28 2.48
N VAL A 256 1.81 -9.02 2.09
CA VAL A 256 1.33 -7.97 2.99
C VAL A 256 0.15 -7.25 2.36
N GLN A 257 -0.97 -7.22 3.08
CA GLN A 257 -2.13 -6.41 2.71
C GLN A 257 -1.86 -4.94 3.04
N GLY A 258 -2.27 -4.05 2.15
CA GLY A 258 -2.21 -2.61 2.35
C GLY A 258 -3.41 -1.87 1.78
N GLU A 259 -3.58 -0.63 2.23
CA GLU A 259 -4.66 0.27 1.84
C GLU A 259 -4.11 1.50 1.11
N LEU A 260 -4.75 1.88 0.00
CA LEU A 260 -4.40 3.10 -0.74
C LEU A 260 -5.59 4.03 -0.83
N TYR A 261 -5.38 5.27 -0.40
CA TYR A 261 -6.37 6.33 -0.31
C TYR A 261 -6.09 7.38 -1.38
N THR A 262 -6.91 7.40 -2.42
CA THR A 262 -6.63 8.16 -3.65
C THR A 262 -7.79 9.07 -3.97
N MET A 263 -7.54 10.32 -4.30
CA MET A 263 -8.62 11.26 -4.64
C MET A 263 -9.40 10.81 -5.87
N GLY A 264 -10.73 10.77 -5.75
CA GLY A 264 -11.65 10.37 -6.82
C GLY A 264 -12.09 8.91 -6.72
N GLN A 265 -12.71 8.37 -7.77
CA GLN A 265 -13.19 6.99 -7.79
C GLN A 265 -12.12 5.98 -8.22
N ILE A 266 -12.36 4.71 -7.90
CA ILE A 266 -11.61 3.56 -8.43
C ILE A 266 -11.57 3.67 -9.96
N GLY A 267 -10.39 3.48 -10.56
CA GLY A 267 -10.19 3.53 -12.01
C GLY A 267 -9.76 4.90 -12.56
N LYS A 268 -9.65 5.96 -11.74
CA LYS A 268 -9.11 7.26 -12.20
C LYS A 268 -7.69 7.06 -12.73
N LYS A 269 -7.42 7.54 -13.95
CA LYS A 269 -6.11 7.40 -14.59
C LYS A 269 -5.18 8.58 -14.30
N GLY A 270 -3.87 8.33 -14.39
CA GLY A 270 -2.82 9.31 -14.15
C GLY A 270 -2.27 9.22 -12.73
N LEU A 271 -1.46 10.21 -12.36
CA LEU A 271 -0.97 10.33 -10.98
C LEU A 271 -2.08 10.89 -10.10
N ILE A 272 -2.53 10.10 -9.13
CA ILE A 272 -3.60 10.49 -8.22
C ILE A 272 -3.00 10.96 -6.89
N PRO A 273 -3.42 12.14 -6.37
CA PRO A 273 -3.03 12.58 -5.04
C PRO A 273 -3.66 11.72 -3.93
N PHE A 274 -3.04 11.77 -2.75
CA PHE A 274 -3.54 11.14 -1.54
C PHE A 274 -4.83 11.77 -1.02
N ASP A 275 -5.77 10.95 -0.53
CA ASP A 275 -7.04 11.41 0.07
C ASP A 275 -7.04 11.24 1.60
N ALA A 276 -6.73 12.33 2.29
CA ALA A 276 -6.67 12.35 3.75
C ALA A 276 -8.04 12.24 4.43
N ALA A 277 -9.13 12.60 3.76
CA ALA A 277 -10.47 12.44 4.33
C ALA A 277 -10.88 10.97 4.29
N ALA A 278 -10.68 10.32 3.14
CA ALA A 278 -10.90 8.89 2.97
C ALA A 278 -10.07 8.05 3.97
N LEU A 279 -8.82 8.48 4.24
CA LEU A 279 -7.96 7.88 5.27
C LEU A 279 -8.63 7.87 6.64
N ILE A 280 -9.06 9.04 7.12
CA ILE A 280 -9.67 9.18 8.45
C ILE A 280 -11.01 8.43 8.53
N ASP A 281 -11.75 8.39 7.42
CA ASP A 281 -13.00 7.65 7.30
C ASP A 281 -12.83 6.12 7.21
N GLY A 282 -11.60 5.62 7.02
CA GLY A 282 -11.34 4.19 6.80
C GLY A 282 -11.94 3.66 5.49
N LYS A 283 -12.02 4.50 4.45
CA LYS A 283 -12.61 4.18 3.15
C LYS A 283 -11.58 4.19 2.03
N PRO A 284 -10.66 3.21 1.95
CA PRO A 284 -9.67 3.17 0.89
C PRO A 284 -10.30 2.88 -0.46
N ASN A 285 -9.73 3.45 -1.53
CA ASN A 285 -10.13 3.14 -2.90
C ASN A 285 -9.60 1.76 -3.30
N TYR A 286 -8.36 1.46 -2.93
CA TYR A 286 -7.71 0.20 -3.25
C TYR A 286 -7.27 -0.50 -1.97
N VAL A 287 -7.42 -1.82 -1.99
CA VAL A 287 -6.83 -2.72 -0.99
C VAL A 287 -6.04 -3.72 -1.81
N THR A 288 -4.77 -3.90 -1.53
CA THR A 288 -3.86 -4.68 -2.38
C THR A 288 -3.02 -5.65 -1.55
N PHE A 289 -2.60 -6.74 -2.19
CA PHE A 289 -1.48 -7.53 -1.69
C PHE A 289 -0.20 -7.06 -2.39
N ASN A 290 0.84 -6.77 -1.62
CA ASN A 290 2.11 -6.25 -2.11
C ASN A 290 1.95 -5.01 -3.00
N GLY A 291 1.17 -4.04 -2.51
CA GLY A 291 1.23 -2.66 -2.98
C GLY A 291 0.47 -2.29 -4.24
N LYS A 292 0.14 -3.26 -5.10
CA LYS A 292 -0.54 -3.03 -6.38
C LYS A 292 -1.58 -4.10 -6.68
N ILE A 293 -2.48 -3.81 -7.62
CA ILE A 293 -3.41 -4.81 -8.16
C ILE A 293 -2.61 -5.81 -9.02
N GLN A 294 -2.79 -7.10 -8.74
CA GLN A 294 -2.15 -8.15 -9.51
C GLN A 294 -2.57 -8.10 -10.99
N SER A 295 -1.61 -8.28 -11.89
CA SER A 295 -1.83 -8.35 -13.35
C SER A 295 -1.47 -9.71 -13.95
N ALA A 296 -0.66 -10.50 -13.27
CA ALA A 296 -0.27 -11.86 -13.65
C ALA A 296 0.13 -12.67 -12.41
N PRO A 297 0.05 -14.01 -12.44
CA PRO A 297 0.48 -14.85 -11.34
C PRO A 297 1.96 -14.69 -11.00
N ARG A 298 2.26 -14.60 -9.70
CA ARG A 298 3.63 -14.46 -9.17
C ARG A 298 4.03 -15.59 -8.23
N MET A 299 3.09 -16.40 -7.78
CA MET A 299 3.35 -17.54 -6.88
C MET A 299 3.08 -18.84 -7.63
N TYR A 300 4.03 -19.77 -7.54
CA TYR A 300 3.98 -21.05 -8.22
C TYR A 300 4.41 -22.19 -7.28
N ALA A 301 3.67 -23.29 -7.31
CA ALA A 301 3.96 -24.49 -6.55
C ALA A 301 3.64 -25.75 -7.39
N ASN A 302 4.01 -26.92 -6.88
CA ASN A 302 3.63 -28.20 -7.43
C ASN A 302 2.69 -28.95 -6.49
N VAL A 303 1.86 -29.83 -7.05
CA VAL A 303 1.04 -30.75 -6.25
C VAL A 303 1.95 -31.53 -5.29
N GLY A 304 1.56 -31.55 -4.01
CA GLY A 304 2.31 -32.14 -2.91
C GLY A 304 3.25 -31.19 -2.17
N ASP A 305 3.48 -29.97 -2.67
CA ASP A 305 4.29 -28.97 -1.95
C ASP A 305 3.56 -28.54 -0.66
N LYS A 306 4.25 -28.58 0.48
CA LYS A 306 3.84 -27.89 1.71
C LYS A 306 4.22 -26.42 1.60
N ILE A 307 3.23 -25.53 1.74
CA ILE A 307 3.37 -24.09 1.55
C ILE A 307 3.27 -23.39 2.92
N ARG A 308 4.15 -22.42 3.17
CA ARG A 308 4.03 -21.44 4.27
C ARG A 308 3.88 -20.04 3.68
N ILE A 309 2.89 -19.28 4.14
CA ILE A 309 2.73 -17.87 3.77
C ILE A 309 2.89 -16.99 5.01
N TYR A 310 3.83 -16.07 4.94
CA TYR A 310 4.04 -14.99 5.91
C TYR A 310 3.11 -13.83 5.53
N VAL A 311 1.99 -13.71 6.26
CA VAL A 311 0.93 -12.76 5.93
C VAL A 311 0.98 -11.58 6.90
N GLY A 312 1.25 -10.39 6.39
CA GLY A 312 1.18 -9.14 7.13
C GLY A 312 -0.05 -8.32 6.76
N ASN A 313 -0.42 -7.38 7.62
CA ASN A 313 -1.35 -6.32 7.28
C ASN A 313 -0.75 -4.97 7.69
N GLY A 314 -0.26 -4.23 6.70
CA GLY A 314 0.27 -2.87 6.90
C GLY A 314 -0.80 -1.86 7.33
N GLY A 315 -2.08 -2.23 7.17
CA GLY A 315 -3.24 -1.43 7.52
C GLY A 315 -3.44 -0.24 6.57
N VAL A 316 -3.95 0.91 7.03
CA VAL A 316 -3.96 1.35 8.44
C VAL A 316 -5.28 1.17 9.20
N ASN A 317 -6.41 0.90 8.54
CA ASN A 317 -7.73 0.87 9.19
C ASN A 317 -8.41 -0.50 9.18
N LEU A 318 -8.21 -1.29 8.13
CA LEU A 318 -8.97 -2.50 7.85
C LEU A 318 -8.27 -3.73 8.44
N ILE A 319 -9.08 -4.62 9.00
CA ILE A 319 -8.67 -5.98 9.38
C ILE A 319 -8.85 -6.88 8.15
N SER A 320 -7.86 -7.70 7.83
CA SER A 320 -7.97 -8.70 6.76
C SER A 320 -8.59 -9.99 7.29
N SER A 321 -9.53 -10.54 6.53
CA SER A 321 -10.02 -11.91 6.69
C SER A 321 -9.32 -12.79 5.65
N PHE A 322 -8.04 -13.10 5.86
CA PHE A 322 -7.20 -13.74 4.87
C PHE A 322 -7.64 -15.19 4.60
N HIS A 323 -7.86 -15.51 3.33
CA HIS A 323 -8.33 -16.82 2.88
C HIS A 323 -7.66 -17.21 1.57
N VAL A 324 -7.45 -18.51 1.36
CA VAL A 324 -7.03 -19.09 0.08
C VAL A 324 -8.21 -19.91 -0.45
N ILE A 325 -8.85 -19.41 -1.51
CA ILE A 325 -9.99 -20.09 -2.14
C ILE A 325 -9.52 -21.42 -2.70
N GLY A 326 -10.15 -22.51 -2.22
CA GLY A 326 -9.83 -23.88 -2.62
C GLY A 326 -8.98 -24.65 -1.61
N GLU A 327 -8.49 -24.00 -0.54
CA GLU A 327 -7.65 -24.63 0.48
C GLU A 327 -8.18 -24.43 1.90
N ILE A 328 -7.70 -25.28 2.81
CA ILE A 328 -7.88 -25.17 4.26
C ILE A 328 -6.49 -25.04 4.87
N PHE A 329 -6.31 -24.13 5.83
CA PHE A 329 -5.04 -24.01 6.53
C PHE A 329 -4.86 -25.19 7.51
N ASP A 330 -3.89 -26.06 7.20
CA ASP A 330 -3.45 -27.17 8.05
C ASP A 330 -2.97 -26.65 9.40
N THR A 331 -2.20 -25.56 9.37
CA THR A 331 -1.70 -24.87 10.56
C THR A 331 -1.79 -23.36 10.38
N VAL A 332 -2.30 -22.67 11.39
CA VAL A 332 -2.22 -21.21 11.52
C VAL A 332 -1.48 -20.88 12.80
N TYR A 333 -0.54 -19.94 12.70
CA TYR A 333 0.08 -19.26 13.83
C TYR A 333 -0.71 -17.97 14.08
N PRO A 334 -1.67 -17.96 15.01
CA PRO A 334 -2.54 -16.81 15.22
C PRO A 334 -1.71 -15.63 15.73
N ASN A 335 -1.91 -14.46 15.13
CA ASN A 335 -1.11 -13.26 15.39
C ASN A 335 0.41 -13.48 15.21
N ALA A 336 0.81 -14.53 14.47
CA ALA A 336 2.17 -15.01 14.30
C ALA A 336 3.00 -15.11 15.59
N SER A 337 2.35 -15.48 16.70
CA SER A 337 3.01 -15.74 17.97
C SER A 337 3.70 -17.10 17.94
N ILE A 338 4.94 -17.13 17.45
CA ILE A 338 5.73 -18.37 17.36
C ILE A 338 6.06 -18.87 18.78
N GLY A 339 5.75 -20.14 19.06
CA GLY A 339 5.81 -20.73 20.40
C GLY A 339 4.51 -20.59 21.21
N GLY A 340 3.50 -19.92 20.65
CA GLY A 340 2.12 -19.89 21.17
C GLY A 340 1.28 -21.10 20.71
N SER A 341 -0.04 -21.00 20.91
CA SER A 341 -1.00 -21.99 20.44
C SER A 341 -1.12 -21.97 18.92
N LEU A 342 -1.13 -23.15 18.30
CA LEU A 342 -1.44 -23.33 16.89
C LEU A 342 -2.94 -23.60 16.72
N GLU A 343 -3.50 -23.10 15.63
CA GLU A 343 -4.82 -23.49 15.14
C GLU A 343 -4.67 -24.43 13.95
N HIS A 344 -5.58 -25.40 13.81
CA HIS A 344 -5.56 -26.40 12.75
C HIS A 344 -6.93 -26.48 12.07
N ASN A 345 -6.94 -26.81 10.78
CA ASN A 345 -8.16 -26.91 9.97
C ASN A 345 -8.91 -25.57 9.89
N THR A 346 -8.16 -24.46 9.79
CA THR A 346 -8.72 -23.10 9.79
C THR A 346 -9.00 -22.65 8.36
N GLN A 347 -10.23 -22.26 8.07
CA GLN A 347 -10.62 -21.77 6.74
C GLN A 347 -10.13 -20.35 6.44
N THR A 348 -10.08 -19.47 7.43
CA THR A 348 -9.81 -18.04 7.24
C THR A 348 -9.08 -17.51 8.47
N ALA A 349 -7.95 -16.85 8.24
CA ALA A 349 -7.09 -16.33 9.29
C ALA A 349 -7.30 -14.82 9.46
N LEU A 350 -7.37 -14.36 10.71
CA LEU A 350 -7.51 -12.94 11.04
C LEU A 350 -6.14 -12.25 10.98
N VAL A 351 -6.07 -11.09 10.30
CA VAL A 351 -4.84 -10.27 10.28
C VAL A 351 -5.15 -8.82 10.64
N LEU A 352 -4.79 -8.41 11.85
CA LEU A 352 -5.02 -7.07 12.38
C LEU A 352 -4.16 -6.01 11.65
N PRO A 353 -4.60 -4.75 11.51
CA PRO A 353 -3.73 -3.68 11.01
C PRO A 353 -2.53 -3.50 11.95
N GLY A 354 -1.32 -3.47 11.39
CA GLY A 354 -0.07 -3.50 12.16
C GLY A 354 0.26 -4.88 12.76
N GLY A 355 -0.47 -5.93 12.36
CA GLY A 355 -0.25 -7.31 12.79
C GLY A 355 0.08 -8.24 11.63
N SER A 356 0.22 -9.52 11.96
CA SER A 356 0.60 -10.58 11.02
C SER A 356 0.02 -11.94 11.43
N THR A 357 0.06 -12.91 10.54
CA THR A 357 -0.18 -14.33 10.82
C THR A 357 0.73 -15.17 9.91
N ILE A 358 0.92 -16.44 10.25
CA ILE A 358 1.57 -17.42 9.38
C ILE A 358 0.55 -18.51 9.13
N VAL A 359 0.35 -18.88 7.87
CA VAL A 359 -0.52 -19.99 7.48
C VAL A 359 0.29 -21.03 6.73
N GLU A 360 -0.06 -22.29 6.94
CA GLU A 360 0.53 -23.44 6.26
C GLU A 360 -0.57 -24.37 5.74
N PHE A 361 -0.35 -24.91 4.55
CA PHE A 361 -1.23 -25.89 3.92
C PHE A 361 -0.47 -26.66 2.84
N THR A 362 -0.95 -27.85 2.51
CA THR A 362 -0.42 -28.68 1.41
C THR A 362 -1.34 -28.59 0.21
N VAL A 363 -0.79 -28.39 -0.99
CA VAL A 363 -1.61 -28.30 -2.22
C VAL A 363 -1.76 -29.67 -2.88
N ASP A 364 -2.96 -30.24 -2.86
CA ASP A 364 -3.17 -31.63 -3.29
C ASP A 364 -3.66 -31.79 -4.74
N VAL A 365 -4.13 -30.70 -5.37
CA VAL A 365 -4.75 -30.71 -6.70
C VAL A 365 -4.15 -29.58 -7.55
N PRO A 366 -3.90 -29.79 -8.87
CA PRO A 366 -3.42 -28.72 -9.72
C PRO A 366 -4.53 -27.70 -9.99
N GLY A 367 -4.16 -26.43 -10.14
CA GLY A 367 -5.12 -25.36 -10.39
C GLY A 367 -4.59 -23.98 -10.04
N THR A 368 -5.46 -22.98 -10.16
CA THR A 368 -5.19 -21.62 -9.67
C THR A 368 -5.98 -21.38 -8.40
N TYR A 369 -5.26 -21.11 -7.32
CA TYR A 369 -5.81 -20.78 -6.01
C TYR A 369 -5.74 -19.28 -5.79
N LEU A 370 -6.83 -18.70 -5.28
CA LEU A 370 -6.92 -17.25 -5.07
C LEU A 370 -6.73 -16.91 -3.61
N LEU A 371 -5.68 -16.17 -3.30
CA LEU A 371 -5.53 -15.49 -2.00
C LEU A 371 -6.46 -14.29 -2.02
N VAL A 372 -7.28 -14.10 -0.97
CA VAL A 372 -8.25 -13.00 -0.87
C VAL A 372 -8.34 -12.45 0.54
N ASP A 373 -8.76 -11.19 0.64
CA ASP A 373 -9.46 -10.71 1.83
C ASP A 373 -10.95 -11.06 1.72
N HIS A 374 -11.43 -11.93 2.60
CA HIS A 374 -12.79 -12.49 2.56
C HIS A 374 -13.89 -11.48 2.97
N ALA A 375 -13.53 -10.24 3.30
CA ALA A 375 -14.43 -9.11 3.09
C ALA A 375 -14.56 -8.82 1.57
N LEU A 376 -15.15 -9.77 0.83
CA LEU A 376 -15.00 -9.99 -0.62
C LEU A 376 -15.27 -8.78 -1.52
N ALA A 377 -16.05 -7.79 -1.04
CA ALA A 377 -16.17 -6.51 -1.75
C ALA A 377 -14.80 -5.86 -2.03
N ARG A 378 -13.79 -6.14 -1.20
CA ARG A 378 -12.40 -5.68 -1.35
C ARG A 378 -11.66 -6.34 -2.51
N MET A 379 -12.12 -7.47 -3.04
CA MET A 379 -11.58 -8.01 -4.30
C MET A 379 -11.79 -7.03 -5.47
N ASN A 380 -12.94 -6.33 -5.50
CA ASN A 380 -13.19 -5.25 -6.48
C ASN A 380 -12.26 -4.04 -6.29
N LYS A 381 -11.58 -3.95 -5.14
CA LYS A 381 -10.57 -2.95 -4.81
C LYS A 381 -9.13 -3.44 -5.04
N GLY A 382 -8.94 -4.71 -5.40
CA GLY A 382 -7.63 -5.31 -5.69
C GLY A 382 -7.10 -6.32 -4.65
N ALA A 383 -7.88 -6.68 -3.62
CA ALA A 383 -7.42 -7.53 -2.52
C ALA A 383 -7.45 -9.01 -2.89
N TRP A 384 -6.72 -9.36 -3.93
CA TRP A 384 -6.58 -10.74 -4.41
C TRP A 384 -5.21 -10.98 -5.04
N ALA A 385 -4.73 -12.22 -4.95
CA ALA A 385 -3.52 -12.70 -5.61
C ALA A 385 -3.68 -14.16 -6.06
N GLU A 386 -2.83 -14.63 -6.98
CA GLU A 386 -2.92 -15.99 -7.54
C GLU A 386 -1.71 -16.83 -7.15
N LEU A 387 -1.99 -18.04 -6.67
CA LEU A 387 -1.06 -19.15 -6.52
C LEU A 387 -1.39 -20.20 -7.59
N VAL A 388 -0.44 -20.46 -8.49
CA VAL A 388 -0.62 -21.44 -9.57
C VAL A 388 0.08 -22.75 -9.20
N VAL A 389 -0.71 -23.80 -9.03
CA VAL A 389 -0.23 -25.15 -8.68
C VAL A 389 -0.25 -26.03 -9.92
N ARG A 390 0.87 -26.70 -10.19
CA ARG A 390 1.05 -27.62 -11.33
C ARG A 390 1.25 -29.04 -10.86
N GLY A 391 0.74 -30.01 -11.61
CA GLY A 391 0.89 -31.42 -11.28
C GLY A 391 -0.17 -32.29 -11.93
N ASN A 392 -0.23 -33.55 -11.52
CA ASN A 392 -1.25 -34.47 -11.98
C ASN A 392 -2.56 -34.22 -11.24
N GLU A 393 -3.69 -34.35 -11.95
CA GLU A 393 -5.01 -34.31 -11.32
C GLU A 393 -5.18 -35.47 -10.33
N ASN A 394 -5.89 -35.21 -9.23
CA ASN A 394 -6.29 -36.22 -8.26
C ASN A 394 -7.82 -36.25 -8.14
N HIS A 395 -8.45 -37.13 -8.92
CA HIS A 395 -9.90 -37.21 -9.01
C HIS A 395 -10.59 -37.77 -7.76
N ASP A 396 -9.84 -38.42 -6.87
CA ASP A 396 -10.33 -38.88 -5.57
C ASP A 396 -10.55 -37.70 -4.61
N ILE A 397 -9.86 -36.58 -4.83
CA ILE A 397 -9.98 -35.34 -4.04
C ILE A 397 -10.94 -34.35 -4.72
N PHE A 398 -10.74 -34.06 -6.01
CA PHE A 398 -11.53 -33.09 -6.75
C PHE A 398 -11.74 -33.52 -8.20
N SER A 399 -13.00 -33.70 -8.60
CA SER A 399 -13.37 -34.09 -9.96
C SER A 399 -14.66 -33.41 -10.43
N PRO A 400 -14.75 -33.03 -11.72
CA PRO A 400 -16.00 -32.55 -12.28
C PRO A 400 -16.96 -33.73 -12.47
N ILE A 401 -18.19 -33.59 -11.98
CA ILE A 401 -19.27 -34.52 -12.31
C ILE A 401 -19.93 -34.03 -13.59
N ARG A 402 -19.82 -34.79 -14.68
CA ARG A 402 -20.63 -34.55 -15.88
C ARG A 402 -22.06 -35.00 -15.60
N ASN A 403 -22.99 -34.06 -15.70
CA ASN A 403 -24.40 -34.34 -15.47
C ASN A 403 -25.07 -34.61 -16.82
N ASP A 404 -24.99 -35.84 -17.31
CA ASP A 404 -25.53 -36.28 -18.61
C ASP A 404 -27.08 -36.38 -18.61
N HIS A 405 -27.76 -35.75 -17.64
CA HIS A 405 -29.21 -35.84 -17.41
C HIS A 405 -29.94 -34.49 -17.35
N MET A 406 -29.30 -33.40 -17.79
CA MET A 406 -29.99 -32.12 -18.04
C MET A 406 -29.79 -31.69 -19.50
N GLU A 407 -30.56 -32.31 -20.41
CA GLU A 407 -30.91 -31.72 -21.72
C GLU A 407 -32.26 -31.01 -21.63
#